data_AF-A0A7L6ARL6-F1
#
_entry.id   AF-A0A7L6ARL6-F1
#
_cell.length_a   1.000
_cell.length_b   1.000
_cell.length_c   1.000
_cell.angle_alpha   90.00
_cell.angle_beta   90.00
_cell.angle_gamma   90.00
#
_symmetry.space_group_name_H-M   'P 1'
#
loop_
_entity.id
_entity.type
_entity.pdbx_description
1 polymer ?
#
loop_
_entity_poly.entity_id
_entity_poly.type
_entity_poly.pdbx_seq_one_letter_code
_entity_poly.pdbx_strand_id
1 'polypeptide(L)'
;MNSAALEMAPILPVEVVDAVDMAHGHFMEHYFRPRVPVLLKDACANWDFMRKWTREYLVAEMGDFHCTVARDSRPSYSKEKCALTEYFQHYSHLSTITFEPFDAEQQHLPRFLADIPLPNPFFARQDIGAYFFFTPTRTVVPCRIAIWMLSTCCNPVPSVG
;
A
#
# COMPACT_ATOMS: atom_id res chain seq x y z
N MET A 1 -34.51 -28.85 -5.21
CA MET A 1 -33.73 -27.61 -5.31
C MET A 1 -32.29 -27.97 -5.00
N ASN A 2 -31.44 -28.15 -6.01
CA ASN A 2 -30.05 -28.53 -5.81
C ASN A 2 -29.26 -27.30 -5.39
N SER A 3 -28.77 -27.29 -4.15
CA SER A 3 -27.68 -26.41 -3.72
C SER A 3 -26.44 -26.84 -4.50
N ALA A 4 -26.05 -26.04 -5.49
CA ALA A 4 -24.74 -26.15 -6.09
C ALA A 4 -23.72 -25.75 -5.02
N ALA A 5 -22.99 -26.73 -4.49
CA ALA A 5 -21.78 -26.47 -3.74
C ALA A 5 -20.86 -25.65 -4.64
N LEU A 6 -20.52 -24.43 -4.22
CA LEU A 6 -19.43 -23.68 -4.81
C LEU A 6 -18.16 -24.51 -4.60
N GLU A 7 -17.71 -25.21 -5.64
CA GLU A 7 -16.37 -25.80 -5.65
C GLU A 7 -15.37 -24.67 -5.37
N MET A 8 -14.73 -24.72 -4.20
CA MET A 8 -13.63 -23.84 -3.90
C MET A 8 -12.50 -24.17 -4.87
N ALA A 9 -12.18 -23.23 -5.75
CA ALA A 9 -11.02 -23.36 -6.63
C ALA A 9 -9.77 -23.71 -5.80
N PRO A 10 -8.91 -24.63 -6.27
CA PRO A 10 -7.72 -25.02 -5.53
C PRO A 10 -6.84 -23.81 -5.27
N ILE A 11 -6.35 -23.67 -4.04
CA ILE A 11 -5.38 -22.64 -3.66
C ILE A 11 -4.07 -22.99 -4.34
N LEU A 12 -3.80 -22.35 -5.49
CA LEU A 12 -2.50 -22.47 -6.14
C LEU A 12 -1.47 -21.66 -5.35
N PRO A 13 -0.24 -22.17 -5.16
CA PRO A 13 0.82 -21.41 -4.53
C PRO A 13 1.11 -20.14 -5.34
N VAL A 14 1.28 -19.01 -4.64
CA VAL A 14 1.73 -17.76 -5.28
C VAL A 14 3.19 -17.95 -5.68
N GLU A 15 3.49 -17.63 -6.94
CA GLU A 15 4.86 -17.68 -7.45
C GLU A 15 5.76 -16.69 -6.70
N VAL A 16 6.98 -17.12 -6.37
CA VAL A 16 8.00 -16.31 -5.70
C VAL A 16 9.15 -16.11 -6.67
N VAL A 17 9.47 -14.85 -6.96
CA VAL A 17 10.56 -14.47 -7.88
C VAL A 17 11.48 -13.47 -7.19
N ASP A 18 12.79 -13.61 -7.34
CA ASP A 18 13.74 -12.61 -6.84
C ASP A 18 13.61 -11.32 -7.66
N ALA A 19 13.49 -10.18 -6.98
CA ALA A 19 13.21 -8.90 -7.65
C ALA A 19 14.32 -8.47 -8.62
N VAL A 20 15.56 -8.92 -8.40
CA VAL A 20 16.70 -8.64 -9.28
C VAL A 20 16.57 -9.32 -10.65
N ASP A 21 15.80 -10.40 -10.73
CA ASP A 21 15.57 -11.16 -11.96
C ASP A 21 14.29 -10.71 -12.69
N MET A 22 13.51 -9.81 -12.08
CA MET A 22 12.23 -9.36 -12.61
C MET A 22 12.39 -8.12 -13.51
N ALA A 23 12.45 -8.33 -14.82
CA ALA A 23 12.37 -7.24 -15.78
C ALA A 23 10.95 -6.61 -15.80
N HIS A 24 10.85 -5.29 -15.92
CA HIS A 24 9.56 -4.58 -15.94
C HIS A 24 8.61 -5.11 -17.03
N GLY A 25 9.10 -5.35 -18.26
CA GLY A 25 8.27 -5.89 -19.35
C GLY A 25 7.69 -7.27 -19.02
N HIS A 26 8.49 -8.15 -18.43
CA HIS A 26 8.06 -9.47 -17.97
C HIS A 26 6.99 -9.34 -16.88
N PHE A 27 7.22 -8.46 -15.90
CA PHE A 27 6.26 -8.17 -14.83
C PHE A 27 4.89 -7.72 -15.39
N MET A 28 4.92 -6.78 -16.34
CA MET A 28 3.72 -6.21 -16.93
C MET A 28 2.91 -7.24 -17.72
N GLU A 29 3.58 -8.12 -18.47
CA GLU A 29 2.94 -9.11 -19.33
C GLU A 29 2.41 -10.33 -18.58
N HIS A 30 3.17 -10.85 -17.61
CA HIS A 30 2.88 -12.14 -16.98
C HIS A 30 2.14 -12.03 -15.64
N TYR A 31 2.18 -10.86 -14.99
CA TYR A 31 1.56 -10.67 -13.67
C TYR A 31 0.56 -9.52 -13.63
N PHE A 32 0.98 -8.30 -13.98
CA PHE A 32 0.14 -7.11 -13.81
C PHE A 32 -1.10 -7.12 -14.72
N ARG A 33 -0.92 -7.19 -16.05
CA ARG A 33 -2.02 -7.23 -17.02
C ARG A 33 -2.97 -8.44 -16.84
N PRO A 34 -2.47 -9.68 -16.65
CA PRO A 34 -3.34 -10.83 -16.46
C PRO A 34 -3.89 -10.94 -15.02
N ARG A 35 -3.51 -10.02 -14.12
CA ARG A 35 -3.94 -9.99 -12.71
C ARG A 35 -3.56 -11.26 -11.95
N VAL A 36 -2.37 -11.79 -12.23
CA VAL A 36 -1.81 -12.96 -11.56
C VAL A 36 -0.95 -12.48 -10.37
N PRO A 37 -1.23 -12.92 -9.14
CA PRO A 37 -0.44 -12.52 -7.98
C PRO A 37 0.98 -13.11 -8.06
N VAL A 38 1.98 -12.32 -7.67
CA VAL A 38 3.38 -12.72 -7.57
C VAL A 38 4.00 -12.12 -6.31
N LEU A 39 4.87 -12.87 -5.65
CA LEU A 39 5.67 -12.40 -4.53
C LEU A 39 7.09 -12.08 -5.03
N LEU A 40 7.45 -10.80 -4.95
CA LEU A 40 8.77 -10.33 -5.34
C LEU A 40 9.68 -10.30 -4.12
N LYS A 41 10.61 -11.25 -4.05
CA LYS A 41 11.56 -11.38 -2.96
C LYS A 41 12.62 -10.27 -3.05
N ASP A 42 12.94 -9.68 -1.90
CA ASP A 42 13.94 -8.62 -1.74
C ASP A 42 13.71 -7.34 -2.56
N ALA A 43 12.49 -7.13 -3.08
CA ALA A 43 12.10 -5.96 -3.90
C ALA A 43 12.40 -4.62 -3.22
N CYS A 44 12.24 -4.57 -1.90
CA CYS A 44 12.41 -3.37 -1.09
C CYS A 44 13.66 -3.40 -0.21
N ALA A 45 14.52 -4.43 -0.33
CA ALA A 45 15.59 -4.70 0.64
C ALA A 45 16.57 -3.52 0.82
N ASN A 46 16.79 -2.75 -0.25
CA ASN A 46 17.72 -1.62 -0.27
C ASN A 46 17.03 -0.26 -0.10
N TRP A 47 15.72 -0.21 0.15
CA TRP A 47 15.02 1.06 0.28
C TRP A 47 15.22 1.61 1.70
N ASP A 48 15.41 2.93 1.80
CA ASP A 48 15.75 3.58 3.07
C ASP A 48 14.69 3.37 4.16
N PHE A 49 13.42 3.21 3.75
CA PHE A 49 12.31 2.98 4.67
C PHE A 49 12.48 1.71 5.50
N MET A 50 13.14 0.67 4.97
CA MET A 50 13.39 -0.60 5.69
C MET A 50 14.23 -0.39 6.95
N ARG A 51 15.04 0.68 6.99
CA ARG A 51 15.89 1.05 8.12
C ARG A 51 15.31 2.21 8.92
N LYS A 52 14.74 3.22 8.25
CA LYS A 52 14.34 4.48 8.90
C LYS A 52 12.97 4.40 9.58
N TRP A 53 12.01 3.68 8.99
CA TRP A 53 10.61 3.75 9.44
C TRP A 53 10.39 3.02 10.76
N THR A 54 10.60 3.77 11.83
CA THR A 54 10.25 3.44 13.20
C THR A 54 9.13 4.37 13.66
N ARG A 55 8.43 4.04 14.75
CA ARG A 55 7.42 4.95 15.32
C ARG A 55 8.06 6.30 15.64
N GLU A 56 9.25 6.28 16.22
CA GLU A 56 9.99 7.46 16.67
C GLU A 56 10.37 8.35 15.49
N TYR A 57 10.89 7.75 14.41
CA TYR A 57 11.19 8.46 13.17
C TYR A 57 9.94 9.09 12.56
N LEU A 58 8.84 8.33 12.44
CA LEU A 58 7.59 8.82 11.86
C LEU A 58 6.98 9.95 12.71
N VAL A 59 7.01 9.86 14.04
CA VAL A 59 6.53 10.96 14.90
C VAL A 59 7.42 12.19 14.79
N ALA A 60 8.75 12.02 14.71
CA ALA A 60 9.69 13.14 14.62
C ALA A 60 9.61 13.88 13.27
N GLU A 61 9.57 13.16 12.15
CA GLU A 61 9.63 13.75 10.81
C GLU A 61 8.25 14.16 10.26
N MET A 62 7.17 13.56 10.76
CA MET A 62 5.83 13.67 10.17
C MET A 62 4.70 13.51 11.19
N GLY A 63 4.95 13.87 12.45
CA GLY A 63 3.92 13.83 13.49
C GLY A 63 2.67 14.66 13.19
N ASP A 64 2.81 15.72 12.39
CA ASP A 64 1.75 16.61 11.88
C ASP A 64 0.96 16.06 10.68
N PHE A 65 1.45 14.98 10.05
CA PHE A 65 0.75 14.34 8.95
C PHE A 65 -0.59 13.75 9.45
N HIS A 66 -1.67 14.04 8.75
CA HIS A 66 -3.01 13.61 9.15
C HIS A 66 -3.39 12.27 8.50
N CYS A 67 -3.81 11.32 9.32
CA CYS A 67 -4.27 10.01 8.88
C CYS A 67 -5.72 9.75 9.31
N THR A 68 -6.43 8.89 8.58
CA THR A 68 -7.78 8.46 8.96
C THR A 68 -7.73 7.15 9.71
N VAL A 69 -8.28 7.10 10.92
CA VAL A 69 -8.27 5.90 11.79
C VAL A 69 -9.38 4.95 11.38
N ALA A 70 -9.06 3.72 10.98
CA ALA A 70 -10.06 2.71 10.60
C ALA A 70 -10.56 1.93 11.84
N ARG A 71 -11.82 2.14 12.23
CA ARG A 71 -12.44 1.45 13.38
C ARG A 71 -13.24 0.20 13.01
N ASP A 72 -13.73 0.11 11.78
CA ASP A 72 -14.53 -1.01 11.31
C ASP A 72 -13.91 -1.66 10.05
N SER A 73 -14.54 -2.73 9.59
CA SER A 73 -14.14 -3.44 8.37
C SER A 73 -14.40 -2.66 7.08
N ARG A 74 -14.99 -1.46 7.17
CA ARG A 74 -15.30 -0.58 6.04
C ARG A 74 -14.49 0.72 6.16
N PRO A 75 -13.16 0.64 6.01
CA PRO A 75 -12.25 1.75 6.24
C PRO A 75 -12.59 3.04 5.48
N SER A 76 -13.25 2.93 4.32
CA SER A 76 -13.74 4.05 3.51
C SER A 76 -14.82 4.92 4.18
N TYR A 77 -15.49 4.42 5.22
CA TYR A 77 -16.50 5.17 5.97
C TYR A 77 -15.93 5.88 7.20
N SER A 78 -14.67 5.64 7.54
CA SER A 78 -14.07 6.33 8.68
C SER A 78 -13.91 7.82 8.39
N LYS A 79 -14.32 8.64 9.35
CA LYS A 79 -14.23 10.11 9.29
C LYS A 79 -13.25 10.67 10.31
N GLU A 80 -12.76 9.85 11.22
CA GLU A 80 -11.90 10.29 12.31
C GLU A 80 -10.48 10.48 11.77
N LYS A 81 -10.13 11.76 11.61
CA LYS A 81 -8.79 12.18 11.22
C LYS A 81 -8.04 12.64 12.45
N CYS A 82 -6.80 12.21 12.58
CA CYS A 82 -5.89 12.67 13.63
C CYS A 82 -4.48 12.81 13.06
N ALA A 83 -3.66 13.60 13.75
CA ALA A 83 -2.25 13.70 13.43
C ALA A 83 -1.54 12.36 13.77
N LEU A 84 -0.46 12.01 13.07
CA LEU A 84 0.24 10.76 13.33
C LEU A 84 0.75 10.63 14.76
N THR A 85 1.18 11.74 15.37
CA THR A 85 1.55 11.76 16.78
C THR A 85 0.40 11.26 17.66
N GLU A 86 -0.82 11.74 17.40
CA GLU A 86 -2.03 11.34 18.12
C GLU A 86 -2.40 9.88 17.83
N TYR A 87 -2.32 9.45 16.56
CA TYR A 87 -2.53 8.05 16.17
C TYR A 87 -1.63 7.10 16.96
N PHE A 88 -0.33 7.35 16.99
CA PHE A 88 0.60 6.48 17.70
C PHE A 88 0.40 6.51 19.22
N GLN A 89 -0.06 7.63 19.79
CA GLN A 89 -0.31 7.77 21.22
C GLN A 89 -1.61 7.09 21.67
N HIS A 90 -2.70 7.23 20.90
CA HIS A 90 -4.04 6.88 21.36
C HIS A 90 -4.71 5.77 20.54
N TYR A 91 -4.34 5.61 19.27
CA TYR A 91 -5.01 4.73 18.32
C TYR A 91 -4.10 3.64 17.74
N SER A 92 -2.94 3.38 18.34
CA SER A 92 -1.98 2.35 17.89
C SER A 92 -2.53 0.92 17.93
N HIS A 93 -3.69 0.71 18.57
CA HIS A 93 -4.44 -0.56 18.54
C HIS A 93 -5.36 -0.72 17.33
N LEU A 94 -5.45 0.31 16.48
CA LEU A 94 -6.26 0.37 15.28
C LEU A 94 -5.38 0.52 14.04
N SER A 95 -5.95 0.25 12.87
CA SER A 95 -5.31 0.54 11.58
C SER A 95 -5.65 1.95 11.11
N THR A 96 -4.90 2.48 10.16
CA THR A 96 -5.29 3.69 9.42
C THR A 96 -5.62 3.36 7.98
N ILE A 97 -6.27 4.27 7.27
CA ILE A 97 -6.37 4.23 5.82
C ILE A 97 -6.46 5.66 5.28
N THR A 98 -5.42 6.12 4.60
CA THR A 98 -5.41 7.48 4.06
C THR A 98 -5.44 7.40 2.56
N PHE A 99 -6.52 7.94 1.99
CA PHE A 99 -6.67 8.15 0.56
C PHE A 99 -6.19 9.55 0.24
N GLU A 100 -5.14 9.65 -0.56
CA GLU A 100 -4.73 10.91 -1.18
C GLU A 100 -4.85 10.75 -2.69
N PRO A 101 -5.77 11.49 -3.35
CA PRO A 101 -5.82 11.49 -4.80
C PRO A 101 -4.51 12.07 -5.34
N PHE A 102 -3.96 11.44 -6.38
CA PHE A 102 -2.80 11.98 -7.06
C PHE A 102 -3.17 13.34 -7.71
N ASP A 103 -2.50 14.40 -7.28
CA ASP A 103 -2.61 15.74 -7.86
C ASP A 103 -1.38 16.01 -8.73
N ALA A 104 -1.60 16.06 -10.05
CA ALA A 104 -0.54 16.30 -11.03
C ALA A 104 0.05 17.72 -10.98
N GLU A 105 -0.70 18.70 -10.46
CA GLU A 105 -0.27 20.10 -10.34
C GLU A 105 0.55 20.30 -9.08
N GLN A 106 0.13 19.70 -7.97
CA GLN A 106 0.85 19.83 -6.69
C GLN A 106 2.07 18.92 -6.61
N GLN A 107 2.06 17.77 -7.30
CA GLN A 107 3.11 16.74 -7.29
C GLN A 107 3.62 16.36 -5.88
N HIS A 108 2.90 16.73 -4.82
CA HIS A 108 3.36 16.64 -3.46
C HIS A 108 3.15 15.21 -2.98
N LEU A 109 4.26 14.51 -2.75
CA LEU A 109 4.23 13.26 -2.02
C LEU A 109 4.35 13.57 -0.53
N PRO A 110 3.62 12.86 0.34
CA PRO A 110 3.90 12.85 1.75
C PRO A 110 5.39 12.61 2.03
N ARG A 111 5.96 13.35 3.00
CA ARG A 111 7.41 13.39 3.25
C ARG A 111 8.06 12.01 3.41
N PHE A 112 7.35 11.04 3.98
CA PHE A 112 7.87 9.68 4.13
C PHE A 112 8.15 8.97 2.81
N LEU A 113 7.38 9.24 1.75
CA LEU A 113 7.60 8.59 0.45
C LEU A 113 8.93 9.00 -0.20
N ALA A 114 9.65 9.98 0.35
CA ALA A 114 11.03 10.29 -0.04
C ALA A 114 12.00 9.12 0.24
N ASP A 115 11.69 8.23 1.18
CA ASP A 115 12.49 7.04 1.51
C ASP A 115 12.26 5.87 0.53
N ILE A 116 11.40 6.06 -0.46
CA ILE A 116 11.07 5.08 -1.51
C ILE A 116 11.62 5.59 -2.85
N PRO A 117 12.50 4.81 -3.51
CA PRO A 117 12.99 5.19 -4.84
C PRO A 117 11.82 5.17 -5.82
N LEU A 118 11.57 6.32 -6.46
CA LEU A 118 10.55 6.50 -7.48
C LEU A 118 11.16 7.14 -8.73
N PRO A 119 10.79 6.68 -9.94
CA PRO A 119 10.02 5.46 -10.21
C PRO A 119 10.84 4.21 -9.85
N ASN A 120 10.16 3.13 -9.47
CA ASN A 120 10.77 1.81 -9.33
C ASN A 120 10.17 0.85 -10.39
N PRO A 121 10.72 -0.36 -10.57
CA PRO A 121 10.25 -1.31 -11.58
C PRO A 121 8.78 -1.72 -11.45
N PHE A 122 8.13 -1.43 -10.32
CA PHE A 122 6.77 -1.85 -10.00
C PHE A 122 5.77 -0.71 -10.11
N PHE A 123 6.17 0.52 -9.79
CA PHE A 123 5.30 1.70 -9.81
C PHE A 123 6.03 3.04 -9.92
N ALA A 124 5.32 4.00 -10.49
CA ALA A 124 5.66 5.41 -10.50
C ALA A 124 4.83 6.19 -9.48
N ARG A 125 5.17 7.47 -9.29
CA ARG A 125 4.50 8.38 -8.36
C ARG A 125 2.98 8.45 -8.60
N GLN A 126 2.57 8.50 -9.87
CA GLN A 126 1.17 8.60 -10.29
C GLN A 126 0.34 7.34 -9.98
N ASP A 127 0.97 6.21 -9.68
CA ASP A 127 0.29 4.95 -9.40
C ASP A 127 -0.03 4.78 -7.89
N ILE A 128 0.40 5.73 -7.06
CA ILE A 128 0.16 5.74 -5.61
C ILE A 128 -1.16 6.46 -5.33
N GLY A 129 -2.19 5.70 -4.90
CA GLY A 129 -3.51 6.25 -4.58
C GLY A 129 -3.94 6.11 -3.11
N ALA A 130 -3.23 5.31 -2.31
CA ALA A 130 -3.50 5.15 -0.88
C ALA A 130 -2.27 4.65 -0.11
N TYR A 131 -2.25 4.94 1.18
CA TYR A 131 -1.30 4.35 2.11
C TYR A 131 -1.92 4.19 3.49
N PHE A 132 -1.40 3.23 4.23
CA PHE A 132 -1.84 2.98 5.59
C PHE A 132 -0.67 2.67 6.50
N PHE A 133 -0.76 3.24 7.69
CA PHE A 133 0.03 2.91 8.85
C PHE A 133 -0.70 1.80 9.61
N PHE A 134 0.02 0.73 9.91
CA PHE A 134 -0.46 -0.34 10.77
C PHE A 134 0.59 -0.65 11.84
N THR A 135 0.14 -0.67 13.08
CA THR A 135 0.94 -1.12 14.22
C THR A 135 0.36 -2.45 14.68
N PRO A 136 1.08 -3.58 14.56
CA PRO A 136 0.59 -4.83 15.10
C PRO A 136 0.49 -4.73 16.62
N THR A 137 -0.71 -4.88 17.16
CA THR A 137 -0.91 -4.99 18.60
C THR A 137 -0.12 -6.20 19.11
N ARG A 138 0.86 -5.95 20.00
CA ARG A 138 1.66 -6.94 20.76
C ARG A 138 2.92 -7.51 20.12
N THR A 139 3.60 -6.78 19.24
CA THR A 139 4.95 -7.20 18.83
C THR A 139 5.91 -6.01 18.77
N VAL A 140 7.18 -6.24 19.18
CA VAL A 140 8.30 -5.28 19.15
C VAL A 140 8.76 -4.98 17.71
N VAL A 141 7.95 -5.31 16.70
CA VAL A 141 8.29 -5.10 15.29
C VAL A 141 8.12 -3.61 14.98
N PRO A 142 9.01 -3.03 14.14
CA PRO A 142 8.81 -1.68 13.62
C PRO A 142 7.42 -1.52 13.00
N CYS A 143 6.87 -0.31 13.16
CA CYS A 143 5.64 0.12 12.50
C CYS A 143 5.72 -0.26 11.02
N ARG A 144 4.73 -1.02 10.53
CA ARG A 144 4.70 -1.43 9.14
C ARG A 144 3.74 -0.52 8.40
N ILE A 145 4.29 0.21 7.44
CA ILE A 145 3.49 0.92 6.45
C ILE A 145 3.37 -0.02 5.28
N ALA A 146 2.14 -0.22 4.83
CA ALA A 146 1.91 -0.80 3.53
C ALA A 146 1.27 0.27 2.65
N ILE A 147 1.84 0.40 1.46
CA ILE A 147 1.38 1.33 0.43
C ILE A 147 0.50 0.51 -0.47
N TRP A 148 -0.76 0.91 -0.59
CA TRP A 148 -1.67 0.30 -1.53
C TRP A 148 -1.63 1.11 -2.81
N MET A 149 -1.06 0.50 -3.84
CA MET A 149 -1.11 1.05 -5.19
C MET A 149 -2.50 0.80 -5.76
N LEU A 150 -3.40 1.75 -5.54
CA LEU A 150 -4.57 1.89 -6.37
C LEU A 150 -4.10 2.51 -7.70
N SER A 151 -3.55 1.67 -8.59
CA SER A 151 -3.69 1.95 -10.01
C SER A 151 -5.19 2.11 -10.23
N THR A 152 -5.63 3.32 -10.56
CA THR A 152 -7.02 3.59 -10.94
C THR A 152 -7.36 2.76 -12.18
N CYS A 153 -7.73 1.50 -11.98
CA CYS A 153 -8.39 0.64 -12.95
C CYS A 153 -9.84 1.09 -13.22
N CYS A 154 -10.18 2.33 -12.87
CA CYS A 154 -11.42 3.01 -13.17
C CYS A 154 -11.19 4.17 -14.15
N ASN A 155 -10.41 3.96 -15.21
CA ASN A 155 -10.70 4.67 -16.45
C ASN A 155 -11.85 3.91 -17.11
N PRO A 156 -13.02 4.52 -17.34
CA PRO A 156 -14.02 3.92 -18.22
C PRO A 156 -13.34 3.67 -19.57
N VAL A 157 -13.47 2.45 -20.07
CA VAL A 157 -13.13 2.11 -21.45
C VAL A 157 -13.78 3.19 -22.33
N PRO A 158 -13.05 3.86 -23.24
CA PRO A 158 -13.70 4.75 -24.18
C PRO A 158 -14.70 3.92 -24.95
N SER A 159 -15.98 4.28 -24.87
CA SER A 159 -17.03 3.70 -25.68
C SER A 159 -16.62 3.85 -27.15
N VAL A 160 -16.22 2.75 -27.76
CA VAL A 160 -16.05 2.65 -29.21
C VAL A 160 -17.44 2.46 -29.78
N GLY A 161 -17.90 3.43 -30.58
CA GLY A 161 -19.13 3.35 -31.39
C GLY A 161 -20.31 4.12 -30.85
#